data_AF-A0A523LJM5-F1
#
_entry.id   AF-A0A523LJM5-F1
#
_cell.length_a   1.000
_cell.length_b   1.000
_cell.length_c   1.000
_cell.angle_alpha   90.00
_cell.angle_beta   90.00
_cell.angle_gamma   90.00
#
_symmetry.space_group_name_H-M   'P 1'
#
loop_
_entity.id
_entity.type
_entity.pdbx_description
1 polymer ?
#
loop_
_entity_poly.entity_id
_entity_poly.type
_entity_poly.pdbx_seq_one_letter_code
_entity_poly.pdbx_strand_id
1 'polypeptide(L)'
;MAEISTLARPYARAAFDIARDREAMPEWSEMLQFAAAVADDGRMGPLLDDPRYTREQIAEIFIHVGGKQLNRDAQNFVRVLADNRRLA
;
A
#
# COMPACT_ATOMS: atom_id res chain seq x y z
N MET A 1 -20.67 8.97 2.56
CA MET A 1 -19.82 9.12 1.37
C MET A 1 -18.68 10.06 1.74
N ALA A 2 -17.70 9.55 2.48
CA ALA A 2 -16.53 10.34 2.87
C ALA A 2 -15.50 10.22 1.75
N GLU A 3 -14.92 11.34 1.40
CA GLU A 3 -14.10 11.54 0.22
C GLU A 3 -12.77 10.76 0.29
N ILE A 4 -12.74 9.57 -0.33
CA ILE A 4 -11.52 8.73 -0.46
C ILE A 4 -10.38 9.52 -1.15
N SER A 5 -10.73 10.49 -2.00
CA SER A 5 -9.80 11.36 -2.74
C SER A 5 -8.95 12.28 -1.86
N THR A 6 -9.49 12.78 -0.74
CA THR A 6 -8.86 13.85 0.05
C THR A 6 -7.83 13.30 1.05
N LEU A 7 -8.00 12.03 1.45
CA LEU A 7 -7.16 11.32 2.41
C LEU A 7 -6.03 10.50 1.76
N ALA A 8 -6.13 10.17 0.47
CA ALA A 8 -5.09 9.47 -0.29
C ALA A 8 -3.93 10.40 -0.70
N ARG A 9 -4.21 11.68 -0.93
CA ARG A 9 -3.21 12.70 -1.33
C ARG A 9 -1.96 12.79 -0.43
N PRO A 10 -2.06 12.85 0.91
CA PRO A 10 -0.87 12.94 1.76
C PRO A 10 0.03 11.70 1.66
N TYR A 11 -0.51 10.50 1.48
CA TYR A 11 0.31 9.30 1.30
C TYR A 11 0.89 9.18 -0.09
N ALA A 12 0.13 9.55 -1.13
CA ALA A 12 0.67 9.65 -2.48
C ALA A 12 1.86 10.61 -2.53
N ARG A 13 1.77 11.73 -1.80
CA ARG A 13 2.88 12.68 -1.63
C ARG A 13 4.05 12.08 -0.86
N ALA A 14 3.80 11.36 0.24
CA ALA A 14 4.87 10.69 0.98
C ALA A 14 5.61 9.63 0.14
N ALA A 15 4.89 8.80 -0.61
CA ALA A 15 5.48 7.85 -1.54
C ALA A 15 6.30 8.55 -2.63
N PHE A 16 5.75 9.63 -3.20
CA PHE A 16 6.45 10.44 -4.20
C PHE A 16 7.71 11.10 -3.65
N ASP A 17 7.66 11.68 -2.46
CA ASP A 17 8.81 12.31 -1.82
C ASP A 17 9.91 11.28 -1.51
N ILE A 18 9.56 10.08 -1.00
CA ILE A 18 10.55 8.99 -0.78
C ILE A 18 11.19 8.58 -2.10
N ALA A 19 10.38 8.40 -3.13
CA ALA A 19 10.83 7.98 -4.44
C ALA A 19 11.71 9.03 -5.12
N ARG A 20 11.41 10.32 -4.94
CA ARG A 20 12.27 11.44 -5.39
C ARG A 20 13.59 11.46 -4.63
N ASP A 21 13.54 11.37 -3.31
CA ASP A 21 14.74 11.47 -2.45
C ASP A 21 15.70 10.29 -2.66
N ARG A 22 15.18 9.15 -3.13
CA ARG A 22 15.96 7.94 -3.48
C ARG A 22 16.39 7.87 -4.95
N GLU A 23 16.02 8.84 -5.80
CA GLU A 23 16.12 8.74 -7.27
C GLU A 23 15.48 7.47 -7.87
N ALA A 24 14.53 6.87 -7.15
CA ALA A 24 13.91 5.58 -7.49
C ALA A 24 12.49 5.76 -8.06
N MET A 25 12.23 6.88 -8.74
CA MET A 25 10.92 7.18 -9.35
C MET A 25 10.35 6.06 -10.23
N PRO A 26 11.14 5.48 -11.17
CA PRO A 26 10.66 4.41 -12.04
C PRO A 26 10.27 3.17 -11.24
N GLU A 27 11.13 2.75 -10.31
CA GLU A 27 10.90 1.61 -9.44
C GLU A 27 9.64 1.80 -8.57
N TRP A 28 9.47 3.00 -8.00
CA TRP A 28 8.28 3.32 -7.21
C TRP A 28 7.00 3.35 -8.03
N SER A 29 7.05 3.80 -9.28
CA SER A 29 5.90 3.71 -10.18
C SER A 29 5.51 2.25 -10.42
N GLU A 30 6.47 1.36 -10.69
CA GLU A 30 6.21 -0.08 -10.85
C GLU A 30 5.66 -0.71 -9.56
N MET A 31 6.25 -0.40 -8.42
CA MET A 31 5.79 -0.88 -7.12
C MET A 31 4.37 -0.43 -6.79
N LEU A 32 4.02 0.82 -7.06
CA LEU A 32 2.67 1.36 -6.83
C LEU A 32 1.65 0.76 -7.80
N GLN A 33 2.02 0.54 -9.07
CA GLN A 33 1.16 -0.16 -10.03
C GLN A 33 0.90 -1.61 -9.60
N PHE A 34 1.94 -2.30 -9.16
CA PHE A 34 1.80 -3.65 -8.62
C PHE A 34 0.89 -3.66 -7.38
N ALA A 35 1.13 -2.74 -6.43
CA ALA A 35 0.28 -2.61 -5.25
C ALA A 35 -1.19 -2.31 -5.61
N ALA A 36 -1.43 -1.45 -6.60
CA ALA A 36 -2.78 -1.18 -7.09
C ALA A 36 -3.44 -2.45 -7.67
N ALA A 37 -2.71 -3.25 -8.45
CA ALA A 37 -3.21 -4.51 -8.99
C ALA A 37 -3.53 -5.54 -7.89
N VAL A 38 -2.75 -5.58 -6.82
CA VAL A 38 -3.02 -6.45 -5.65
C VAL A 38 -4.22 -5.95 -4.86
N ALA A 39 -4.38 -4.64 -4.69
CA ALA A 39 -5.53 -4.06 -4.00
C ALA A 39 -6.84 -4.27 -4.80
N ASP A 40 -6.76 -4.25 -6.13
CA ASP A 40 -7.88 -4.53 -7.04
C ASP A 40 -8.21 -6.03 -7.15
N ASP A 41 -7.36 -6.92 -6.60
CA ASP A 41 -7.65 -8.35 -6.54
C ASP A 41 -8.90 -8.58 -5.66
N GLY A 42 -9.92 -9.23 -6.23
CA GLY A 42 -11.19 -9.47 -5.54
C GLY A 42 -11.10 -10.32 -4.27
N ARG A 43 -9.94 -10.94 -3.99
CA ARG A 43 -9.67 -11.64 -2.72
C ARG A 43 -9.14 -10.70 -1.64
N MET A 44 -8.54 -9.58 -2.03
CA MET A 44 -7.93 -8.62 -1.12
C MET A 44 -8.98 -7.72 -0.46
N GLY A 45 -9.98 -7.24 -1.20
CA GLY A 45 -11.09 -6.45 -0.64
C GLY A 45 -11.77 -7.11 0.58
N PRO A 46 -12.22 -8.37 0.50
CA PRO A 46 -12.80 -9.08 1.65
C PRO A 46 -11.81 -9.27 2.82
N LEU A 47 -10.51 -9.46 2.54
CA LEU A 47 -9.48 -9.59 3.57
C LEU A 47 -9.26 -8.28 4.33
N LEU A 48 -9.36 -7.14 3.65
CA LEU A 48 -9.20 -5.81 4.24
C LEU A 48 -10.35 -5.44 5.19
N ASP A 49 -11.56 -5.92 4.87
CA ASP A 49 -12.77 -5.72 5.68
C ASP A 49 -13.01 -6.83 6.71
N ASP A 50 -12.23 -7.91 6.69
CA ASP A 50 -12.42 -9.06 7.59
C ASP A 50 -11.88 -8.74 9.01
N PRO A 51 -12.76 -8.66 10.03
CA PRO A 51 -12.36 -8.31 11.39
C PRO A 51 -11.51 -9.37 12.09
N ARG A 52 -11.32 -10.55 11.48
CA ARG A 52 -10.44 -11.61 11.99
C ARG A 52 -8.96 -11.32 11.77
N TYR A 53 -8.63 -10.44 10.84
CA TYR A 53 -7.24 -10.08 10.55
C TYR A 53 -6.87 -8.75 11.21
N THR A 54 -5.73 -8.74 11.86
CA THR A 54 -5.10 -7.52 12.36
C THR A 54 -4.51 -6.71 11.21
N ARG A 55 -4.28 -5.42 11.46
CA ARG A 55 -3.72 -4.52 10.45
C ARG A 55 -2.32 -4.96 10.04
N GLU A 56 -1.56 -5.44 11.01
CA GLU A 56 -0.22 -6.00 10.83
C GLU A 56 -0.28 -7.25 9.94
N GLN A 57 -1.23 -8.15 10.17
CA GLN A 57 -1.42 -9.33 9.33
C GLN A 57 -1.82 -8.98 7.91
N ILE A 58 -2.72 -8.01 7.72
CA ILE A 58 -3.10 -7.51 6.40
C ILE A 58 -1.88 -6.93 5.68
N ALA A 59 -1.08 -6.10 6.36
CA ALA A 59 0.14 -5.54 5.81
C ALA A 59 1.14 -6.64 5.42
N GLU A 60 1.32 -7.64 6.28
CA GLU A 60 2.19 -8.77 6.00
C GLU A 60 1.71 -9.57 4.79
N ILE A 61 0.42 -9.87 4.67
CA ILE A 61 -0.15 -10.55 3.50
C ILE A 61 0.14 -9.74 2.24
N PHE A 62 -0.11 -8.43 2.27
CA PHE A 62 0.12 -7.54 1.14
C PHE A 62 1.61 -7.49 0.74
N ILE A 63 2.50 -7.42 1.73
CA ILE A 63 3.96 -7.50 1.53
C ILE A 63 4.36 -8.86 0.99
N HIS A 64 3.74 -9.95 1.46
CA HIS A 64 4.04 -11.31 1.01
C HIS A 64 3.63 -11.51 -0.45
N VAL A 65 2.47 -10.99 -0.84
CA VAL A 65 1.99 -10.99 -2.23
C VAL A 65 2.91 -10.15 -3.12
N GLY A 66 3.37 -8.99 -2.64
CA GLY A 66 4.35 -8.17 -3.35
C GLY A 66 5.78 -8.64 -3.31
N GLY A 67 6.08 -9.64 -2.48
CA GLY A 67 7.33 -10.39 -2.46
C GLY A 67 8.57 -9.52 -2.67
N LYS A 68 9.32 -9.82 -3.74
CA LYS A 68 10.57 -9.13 -4.09
C LYS A 68 10.37 -7.85 -4.89
N GLN A 69 9.15 -7.58 -5.37
CA GLN A 69 8.83 -6.34 -6.08
C GLN A 69 8.73 -5.16 -5.11
N LEU A 70 8.31 -5.38 -3.86
CA LEU A 70 8.27 -4.34 -2.84
C LEU A 70 9.62 -4.23 -2.11
N ASN A 71 10.29 -3.10 -2.28
CA ASN A 71 11.48 -2.77 -1.52
C ASN A 71 11.15 -2.40 -0.06
N ARG A 72 12.18 -2.21 0.78
CA ARG A 72 11.99 -1.94 2.22
C ARG A 72 11.17 -0.68 2.49
N ASP A 73 11.31 0.35 1.67
CA ASP A 73 10.58 1.60 1.83
C ASP A 73 9.10 1.43 1.45
N ALA A 74 8.80 0.69 0.38
CA ALA A 74 7.44 0.34 -0.04
C ALA A 74 6.75 -0.58 0.98
N GLN A 75 7.47 -1.55 1.56
CA GLN A 75 6.93 -2.39 2.64
C GLN A 75 6.57 -1.56 3.88
N ASN A 76 7.41 -0.60 4.26
CA ASN A 76 7.10 0.31 5.36
C ASN A 76 5.89 1.20 5.03
N PHE A 77 5.78 1.67 3.80
CA PHE A 77 4.63 2.44 3.34
C PHE A 77 3.32 1.64 3.44
N VAL A 78 3.32 0.37 3.00
CA VAL A 78 2.17 -0.54 3.13
C VAL A 78 1.78 -0.76 4.60
N ARG A 79 2.74 -0.93 5.51
CA ARG A 79 2.47 -1.03 6.95
C ARG A 79 1.77 0.22 7.49
N VAL A 80 2.25 1.41 7.12
CA VAL A 80 1.64 2.68 7.54
C VAL A 80 0.21 2.82 7.01
N LEU A 81 -0.04 2.41 5.76
CA LEU A 81 -1.39 2.42 5.18
C LEU A 81 -2.34 1.45 5.89
N ALA A 82 -1.87 0.24 6.20
CA ALA A 82 -2.64 -0.75 6.94
C ALA A 82 -2.99 -0.27 8.35
N ASP A 83 -2.00 0.28 9.06
CA ASP A 83 -2.16 0.80 10.41
C ASP A 83 -3.20 1.94 10.44
N ASN A 84 -3.23 2.76 9.39
CA ASN A 84 -4.20 3.86 9.25
C ASN A 84 -5.57 3.44 8.70
N ARG A 85 -5.83 2.15 8.42
CA ARG A 85 -7.09 1.64 7.80
C ARG A 85 -7.35 2.20 6.39
N ARG A 86 -6.30 2.45 5.62
CA ARG A 86 -6.39 3.09 4.29
C ARG A 86 -5.95 2.18 3.14
N LEU A 87 -6.01 0.87 3.36
CA LEU A 87 -5.80 -0.12 2.30
C LEU A 87 -7.09 -0.47 1.53
N ALA A 88 -8.27 -0.17 2.10
CA ALA A 88 -9.59 -0.34 1.49
C ALA A 88 -10.18 1.00 1.05
#